data_AF-A0A6G0QVZ3-F1
#
_entry.id   AF-A0A6G0QVZ3-F1
#
_cell.length_a   1.000
_cell.length_b   1.000
_cell.length_c   1.000
_cell.angle_alpha   90.00
_cell.angle_beta   90.00
_cell.angle_gamma   90.00
#
_symmetry.space_group_name_H-M   'P 1'
#
loop_
_entity.id
_entity.type
_entity.pdbx_description
1 polymer ?
#
loop_
_entity_poly.entity_id
_entity_poly.type
_entity_poly.pdbx_seq_one_letter_code
_entity_poly.pdbx_strand_id
1 'polypeptide(L)'
;MLTSPRSRKGSAEGEAAPGAAEPGVEVTEESVVKRKTFVSSLAQSAREDQQRQVEELAQVSAATHHSTVEQMRLLYAQQQSTAKQTEEYLQQQYDNQLALNAKNEAISERLEEQQKALLKQFEMLSGAMEAVGRQGRQTETLQEVISSPRGSARSGWFASPHRAQAAAGVTTRTWKTPDARLQLQGLPDRRRP
;
A
#
# COMPACT_ATOMS: atom_id res chain seq x y z
N MET A 1 33.09 -27.03 18.97
CA MET A 1 33.99 -27.42 20.06
C MET A 1 34.46 -28.84 19.79
N LEU A 2 35.77 -29.00 19.57
CA LEU A 2 36.42 -30.28 19.27
C LEU A 2 36.72 -31.01 20.59
N THR A 3 36.27 -32.26 20.74
CA THR A 3 36.69 -33.13 21.85
C THR A 3 37.42 -34.34 21.30
N SER A 4 38.74 -34.36 21.44
CA SER A 4 39.61 -35.50 21.16
C SER A 4 39.34 -36.68 22.11
N PRO A 5 39.51 -37.95 21.70
CA PRO A 5 39.59 -39.05 22.64
C PRO A 5 41.02 -39.18 23.22
N ARG A 6 41.03 -39.32 24.54
CA ARG A 6 42.16 -39.41 25.45
C ARG A 6 42.76 -40.82 25.42
N SER A 7 44.01 -40.93 24.99
CA SER A 7 44.82 -42.15 25.06
C SER A 7 45.04 -42.56 26.52
N ARG A 8 44.51 -43.72 26.92
CA ARG A 8 44.72 -44.31 28.25
C ARG A 8 45.83 -45.35 28.18
N LYS A 9 47.02 -44.89 28.55
CA LYS A 9 48.23 -45.68 28.81
C LYS A 9 47.97 -46.54 30.06
N GLY A 10 47.87 -47.86 29.88
CA GLY A 10 47.89 -48.84 30.96
C GLY A 10 49.30 -49.40 31.10
N SER A 11 50.02 -48.96 32.13
CA SER A 11 51.20 -49.66 32.65
C SER A 11 50.77 -50.38 33.92
N ALA A 12 50.88 -51.69 33.93
CA ALA A 12 50.93 -52.50 35.14
C ALA A 12 52.01 -53.57 34.90
N GLU A 13 52.98 -53.55 35.80
CA GLU A 13 54.12 -54.47 35.89
C GLU A 13 53.67 -55.89 36.23
N GLY A 14 54.48 -56.88 35.83
CA GLY A 14 54.23 -58.29 36.12
C GLY A 14 55.35 -59.17 35.57
N GLU A 15 56.38 -59.33 36.39
CA GLU A 15 57.56 -60.18 36.28
C GLU A 15 57.23 -61.67 36.09
N ALA A 16 57.83 -62.34 35.08
CA ALA A 16 58.26 -63.74 35.11
C ALA A 16 58.91 -64.16 33.77
N ALA A 17 60.19 -64.53 33.82
CA ALA A 17 60.79 -65.54 32.94
C ALA A 17 61.13 -66.76 33.83
N PRO A 18 61.51 -67.95 33.33
CA PRO A 18 61.71 -68.39 31.94
C PRO A 18 61.03 -69.75 31.64
N GLY A 19 61.06 -70.22 30.39
CA GLY A 19 60.81 -71.66 30.15
C GLY A 19 60.26 -72.03 28.77
N ALA A 20 61.19 -72.47 27.92
CA ALA A 20 61.12 -73.65 27.05
C ALA A 20 59.96 -73.83 26.05
N ALA A 21 60.41 -74.22 24.85
CA ALA A 21 59.71 -74.98 23.82
C ALA A 21 58.75 -74.19 22.92
N GLU A 22 59.32 -73.63 21.86
CA GLU A 22 58.74 -73.68 20.51
C GLU A 22 57.99 -75.01 20.30
N PRO A 23 56.66 -75.03 20.10
CA PRO A 23 56.08 -76.06 19.28
C PRO A 23 56.32 -75.60 17.84
N GLY A 24 57.33 -76.17 17.20
CA GLY A 24 57.45 -76.15 15.75
C GLY A 24 56.17 -76.71 15.16
N VAL A 25 55.23 -75.83 14.84
CA VAL A 25 54.05 -76.16 14.05
C VAL A 25 54.58 -76.42 12.65
N GLU A 26 54.66 -77.68 12.25
CA GLU A 26 54.86 -78.04 10.84
C GLU A 26 53.68 -77.48 10.05
N VAL A 27 53.92 -76.33 9.45
CA VAL A 27 53.00 -75.64 8.54
C VAL A 27 53.02 -76.44 7.23
N THR A 28 52.11 -77.41 7.11
CA THR A 28 51.90 -78.15 5.86
C THR A 28 51.36 -77.22 4.78
N GLU A 29 51.78 -77.39 3.53
CA GLU A 29 51.41 -76.50 2.41
C GLU A 29 49.88 -76.36 2.25
N GLU A 30 49.10 -77.39 2.58
CA GLU A 30 47.64 -77.35 2.58
C GLU A 30 47.05 -76.35 3.61
N SER A 31 47.66 -76.22 4.79
CA SER A 31 47.22 -75.28 5.82
C SER A 31 47.50 -73.82 5.42
N VAL A 32 48.59 -73.60 4.68
CA VAL A 32 48.95 -72.31 4.09
C VAL A 32 48.00 -71.94 2.97
N VAL A 33 47.66 -72.88 2.08
CA VAL A 33 46.71 -72.67 1.00
C VAL A 33 45.32 -72.35 1.56
N LYS A 34 44.83 -73.10 2.55
CA LYS A 34 43.54 -72.84 3.22
C LYS A 34 43.49 -71.48 3.93
N ARG A 35 44.57 -71.07 4.60
CA ARG A 35 44.67 -69.72 5.18
C ARG A 35 44.70 -68.63 4.10
N LYS A 36 45.45 -68.82 3.02
CA LYS A 36 45.51 -67.87 1.90
C LYS A 36 44.15 -67.69 1.24
N THR A 37 43.40 -68.78 1.01
CA THR A 37 42.05 -68.72 0.43
C THR A 37 41.06 -68.05 1.39
N PHE A 38 41.15 -68.33 2.69
CA PHE A 38 40.31 -67.67 3.70
C PHE A 38 40.60 -66.17 3.80
N VAL A 39 41.86 -65.78 3.88
CA VAL A 39 42.27 -64.36 3.93
C VAL A 39 41.88 -63.63 2.64
N SER A 40 42.00 -64.28 1.47
CA SER A 40 41.55 -63.72 0.19
C SER A 40 40.04 -63.52 0.16
N SER A 41 39.25 -64.50 0.63
CA SER A 41 37.79 -64.38 0.72
C SER A 41 37.36 -63.29 1.70
N LEU A 42 38.06 -63.14 2.82
CA LEU A 42 37.79 -62.07 3.80
C LEU A 42 38.12 -60.69 3.22
N ALA A 43 39.24 -60.57 2.50
CA ALA A 43 39.62 -59.33 1.83
C ALA A 43 38.63 -58.95 0.71
N GLN A 44 38.07 -59.94 0.02
CA GLN A 44 37.06 -59.73 -1.01
C GLN A 44 35.71 -59.29 -0.40
N SER A 45 35.25 -59.95 0.67
CA SER A 45 34.07 -59.52 1.44
C SER A 45 34.23 -58.09 1.97
N ALA A 46 35.38 -57.75 2.53
CA ALA A 46 35.64 -56.41 3.05
C ALA A 46 35.61 -55.34 1.94
N ARG A 47 36.04 -55.66 0.72
CA ARG A 47 35.95 -54.76 -0.44
C ARG A 47 34.51 -54.59 -0.91
N GLU A 48 33.73 -55.66 -0.95
CA GLU A 48 32.31 -55.62 -1.31
C GLU A 48 31.51 -54.79 -0.29
N ASP A 49 31.79 -54.94 1.01
CA ASP A 49 31.16 -54.15 2.07
C ASP A 49 31.54 -52.66 1.98
N GLN A 50 32.81 -52.36 1.69
CA GLN A 50 33.24 -50.98 1.42
C GLN A 50 32.54 -50.39 0.20
N GLN A 51 32.37 -51.18 -0.87
CA GLN A 51 31.73 -50.73 -2.09
C GLN A 51 30.24 -50.43 -1.86
N ARG A 52 29.54 -51.27 -1.08
CA ARG A 52 28.16 -51.00 -0.64
C ARG A 52 28.06 -49.74 0.20
N GLN A 53 28.97 -49.51 1.14
CA GLN A 53 29.00 -48.27 1.94
C GLN A 53 29.19 -47.03 1.07
N VAL A 54 30.08 -47.08 0.07
CA VAL A 54 30.27 -45.97 -0.87
C VAL A 54 29.01 -45.75 -1.71
N GLU A 55 28.34 -46.81 -2.13
CA GLU A 55 27.12 -46.72 -2.94
C GLU A 55 25.93 -46.17 -2.13
N GLU A 56 25.80 -46.55 -0.86
CA GLU A 56 24.83 -45.96 0.08
C GLU A 56 25.13 -44.47 0.32
N LEU A 57 26.40 -44.11 0.56
CA LEU A 57 26.80 -42.70 0.70
C LEU A 57 26.54 -41.91 -0.59
N ALA A 58 26.78 -42.51 -1.76
CA ALA A 58 26.49 -41.90 -3.05
C ALA A 58 24.98 -41.67 -3.23
N GLN A 59 24.14 -42.63 -2.85
CA GLN A 59 22.68 -42.45 -2.90
C GLN A 59 22.19 -41.38 -1.92
N VAL A 60 22.69 -41.37 -0.68
CA VAL A 60 22.34 -40.36 0.32
C VAL A 60 22.77 -38.97 -0.12
N SER A 61 23.98 -38.84 -0.67
CA SER A 61 24.45 -37.56 -1.21
C SER A 61 23.63 -37.11 -2.41
N ALA A 62 23.31 -38.00 -3.35
CA ALA A 62 22.46 -37.68 -4.50
C ALA A 62 21.06 -37.23 -4.07
N ALA A 63 20.44 -37.91 -3.11
CA ALA A 63 19.14 -37.53 -2.56
C ALA A 63 19.19 -36.16 -1.85
N THR A 64 20.26 -35.90 -1.08
CA THR A 64 20.46 -34.63 -0.39
C THR A 64 20.66 -33.48 -1.37
N HIS A 65 21.49 -33.69 -2.40
CA HIS A 65 21.73 -32.72 -3.46
C HIS A 65 20.43 -32.42 -4.23
N HIS A 66 19.66 -33.45 -4.57
CA HIS A 66 18.38 -33.28 -5.25
C HIS A 66 17.41 -32.44 -4.41
N SER A 67 17.24 -32.79 -3.12
CA SER A 67 16.40 -32.03 -2.19
C SER A 67 16.84 -30.56 -2.06
N THR A 68 18.15 -30.32 -2.01
CA THR A 68 18.71 -28.97 -1.91
C THR A 68 18.44 -28.15 -3.18
N VAL A 69 18.56 -28.76 -4.36
CA VAL A 69 18.26 -28.09 -5.64
C VAL A 69 16.79 -27.70 -5.72
N GLU A 70 15.87 -28.57 -5.27
CA GLU A 70 14.44 -28.26 -5.25
C GLU A 70 14.11 -27.14 -4.25
N GLN A 71 14.73 -27.15 -3.06
CA GLN A 71 14.57 -26.05 -2.09
C GLN A 71 15.08 -24.71 -2.66
N MET A 72 16.24 -24.72 -3.32
CA MET A 72 16.77 -23.54 -3.99
C MET A 72 15.82 -23.04 -5.09
N ARG A 73 15.26 -23.94 -5.91
CA ARG A 73 14.27 -23.57 -6.93
C ARG A 73 13.03 -22.91 -6.34
N LEU A 74 12.48 -23.48 -5.28
CA LEU A 74 11.32 -22.93 -4.58
C LEU A 74 11.63 -21.52 -4.06
N LEU A 75 12.80 -21.33 -3.45
CA LEU A 75 13.23 -20.04 -2.91
C LEU A 75 13.39 -18.99 -4.02
N TYR A 76 13.99 -19.35 -5.16
CA TYR A 76 14.08 -18.46 -6.31
C TYR A 76 12.71 -18.08 -6.87
N ALA A 77 11.81 -19.05 -7.01
CA ALA A 77 10.44 -18.80 -7.47
C ALA A 77 9.69 -17.85 -6.52
N GLN A 78 9.83 -18.05 -5.21
CA GLN A 78 9.26 -17.18 -4.20
C GLN A 78 9.86 -15.76 -4.30
N GLN A 79 11.18 -15.64 -4.40
CA GLN A 79 11.84 -14.35 -4.53
C GLN A 79 11.37 -13.59 -5.78
N GLN A 80 11.23 -14.29 -6.92
CA GLN A 80 10.74 -13.68 -8.14
C GLN A 80 9.27 -13.26 -8.03
N SER A 81 8.42 -14.08 -7.40
CA SER A 81 7.02 -13.74 -7.13
C SER A 81 6.92 -12.49 -6.25
N THR A 82 7.68 -12.45 -5.15
CA THR A 82 7.69 -11.29 -4.25
C THR A 82 8.20 -10.04 -4.97
N ALA A 83 9.26 -10.16 -5.76
CA ALA A 83 9.80 -9.02 -6.53
C ALA A 83 8.74 -8.44 -7.49
N LYS A 84 8.01 -9.29 -8.23
CA LYS A 84 6.92 -8.86 -9.10
C LYS A 84 5.80 -8.16 -8.33
N GLN A 85 5.36 -8.74 -7.22
CA GLN A 85 4.33 -8.14 -6.37
C GLN A 85 4.77 -6.78 -5.82
N THR A 86 6.04 -6.64 -5.43
CA THR A 86 6.56 -5.35 -4.96
C THR A 86 6.64 -4.32 -6.09
N GLU A 87 7.02 -4.73 -7.30
CA GLU A 87 7.04 -3.85 -8.47
C GLU A 87 5.64 -3.35 -8.82
N GLU A 88 4.67 -4.26 -8.92
CA GLU A 88 3.27 -3.93 -9.18
C GLU A 88 2.70 -2.99 -8.11
N TYR A 89 2.99 -3.26 -6.83
CA TYR A 89 2.55 -2.41 -5.73
C TYR A 89 3.15 -1.00 -5.82
N LEU A 90 4.46 -0.89 -6.08
CA LEU A 90 5.12 0.40 -6.20
C LEU A 90 4.61 1.19 -7.40
N GLN A 91 4.33 0.52 -8.51
CA GLN A 91 3.76 1.14 -9.69
C GLN A 91 2.33 1.66 -9.41
N GLN A 92 1.50 0.87 -8.73
CA GLN A 92 0.17 1.32 -8.30
C GLN A 92 0.24 2.52 -7.36
N GLN A 93 1.20 2.56 -6.43
CA GLN A 93 1.42 3.71 -5.55
C GLN A 93 1.81 4.96 -6.33
N TYR A 94 2.70 4.83 -7.31
CA TYR A 94 3.09 5.93 -8.18
C TYR A 94 1.90 6.48 -8.98
N ASP A 95 1.13 5.60 -9.62
CA ASP A 95 -0.04 5.99 -10.41
C ASP A 95 -1.12 6.65 -9.53
N ASN A 96 -1.31 6.14 -8.30
CA ASN A 96 -2.21 6.73 -7.33
C ASN A 96 -1.78 8.15 -6.95
N GLN A 97 -0.49 8.34 -6.68
CA GLN A 97 0.06 9.66 -6.35
C GLN A 97 -0.10 10.65 -7.50
N LEU A 98 0.14 10.20 -8.74
CA LEU A 98 -0.05 11.02 -9.93
C LEU A 98 -1.52 11.41 -10.12
N ALA A 99 -2.44 10.47 -9.94
CA ALA A 99 -3.88 10.73 -10.00
C ALA A 99 -4.37 11.67 -8.87
N LEU A 100 -3.81 11.56 -7.67
CA LEU A 100 -4.12 12.46 -6.56
C LEU A 100 -3.62 13.88 -6.83
N ASN A 101 -2.40 14.04 -7.36
CA ASN A 101 -1.86 15.33 -7.72
C ASN A 101 -2.71 16.01 -8.81
N ALA A 102 -3.07 15.28 -9.87
CA ALA A 102 -3.95 15.82 -10.91
C ALA A 102 -5.32 16.26 -10.35
N LYS A 103 -5.88 15.52 -9.38
CA LYS A 103 -7.11 15.94 -8.69
C LYS A 103 -6.92 17.20 -7.87
N ASN A 104 -5.79 17.32 -7.16
CA ASN A 104 -5.49 18.51 -6.37
C ASN A 104 -5.31 19.74 -7.27
N GLU A 105 -4.64 19.60 -8.41
CA GLU A 105 -4.51 20.66 -9.42
C GLU A 105 -5.89 21.09 -9.93
N ALA A 106 -6.73 20.15 -10.34
CA ALA A 106 -8.09 20.45 -10.79
C ALA A 106 -8.96 21.13 -9.71
N ILE A 107 -8.79 20.75 -8.44
CA ILE A 107 -9.46 21.43 -7.32
C ILE A 107 -8.94 22.85 -7.15
N SER A 108 -7.62 23.05 -7.23
CA SER A 108 -7.01 24.38 -7.11
C SER A 108 -7.48 25.32 -8.22
N GLU A 109 -7.51 24.86 -9.47
CA GLU A 109 -8.03 25.63 -10.60
C GLU A 109 -9.48 26.04 -10.38
N ARG A 110 -10.32 25.08 -9.96
CA ARG A 110 -11.74 25.36 -9.66
C ARG A 110 -11.90 26.37 -8.52
N LEU A 111 -11.07 26.30 -7.47
CA LEU A 111 -11.10 27.27 -6.38
C LEU A 111 -10.68 28.66 -6.85
N GLU A 112 -9.66 28.76 -7.70
CA GLU A 112 -9.25 30.03 -8.30
C GLU A 112 -10.35 30.64 -9.17
N GLU A 113 -11.02 29.82 -9.99
CA GLU A 113 -12.15 30.26 -10.80
C GLU A 113 -13.30 30.78 -9.93
N GLN A 114 -13.63 30.06 -8.86
CA GLN A 114 -14.65 30.49 -7.90
C GLN A 114 -14.27 31.80 -7.21
N GLN A 115 -13.00 31.96 -6.80
CA GLN A 115 -12.51 33.19 -6.21
C GLN A 115 -12.62 34.37 -7.18
N LYS A 116 -12.20 34.18 -8.45
CA LYS A 116 -12.32 35.20 -9.50
C LYS A 116 -13.78 35.60 -9.75
N ALA A 117 -14.68 34.61 -9.81
CA ALA A 117 -16.11 34.86 -9.98
C ALA A 117 -16.70 35.66 -8.81
N LEU A 118 -16.33 35.33 -7.57
CA LEU A 118 -16.80 36.02 -6.38
C LEU A 118 -16.28 37.46 -6.31
N LEU A 119 -15.01 37.69 -6.63
CA LEU A 119 -14.44 39.03 -6.71
C LEU A 119 -15.17 39.89 -7.75
N LYS A 120 -15.47 39.33 -8.93
CA LYS A 120 -16.24 40.03 -9.96
C LYS A 120 -17.66 40.39 -9.51
N GLN A 121 -18.32 39.47 -8.77
CA GLN A 121 -19.64 39.76 -8.18
C GLN A 121 -19.55 40.88 -7.14
N PHE A 122 -18.52 40.88 -6.30
CA PHE A 122 -18.30 41.92 -5.31
C PHE A 122 -18.08 43.29 -5.97
N GLU A 123 -17.22 43.37 -6.99
CA GLU A 123 -16.97 44.61 -7.74
C GLU A 123 -18.23 45.17 -8.38
N MET A 124 -19.06 44.31 -8.98
CA MET A 124 -20.35 44.69 -9.54
C MET A 124 -21.31 45.24 -8.47
N LEU A 125 -21.39 44.57 -7.31
CA LEU A 125 -22.21 45.01 -6.19
C LEU A 125 -21.72 46.34 -5.61
N SER A 126 -20.42 46.54 -5.47
CA SER A 126 -19.83 47.81 -5.03
C SER A 126 -20.15 48.94 -6.01
N GLY A 127 -19.99 48.71 -7.33
CA GLY A 127 -20.35 49.70 -8.34
C GLY A 127 -21.85 50.04 -8.34
N ALA A 128 -22.71 49.04 -8.15
CA ALA A 128 -24.15 49.25 -7.99
C ALA A 128 -24.46 50.04 -6.70
N MET A 129 -23.79 49.73 -5.58
CA MET A 129 -23.94 50.45 -4.32
C MET A 129 -23.51 51.91 -4.43
N GLU A 130 -22.42 52.20 -5.14
CA GLU A 130 -21.99 53.58 -5.43
C GLU A 130 -22.99 54.32 -6.32
N ALA A 131 -23.54 53.66 -7.34
CA ALA A 131 -24.56 54.24 -8.20
C ALA A 131 -25.85 54.56 -7.41
N VAL A 132 -26.29 53.64 -6.54
CA VAL A 132 -27.41 53.88 -5.62
C VAL A 132 -27.09 55.00 -4.63
N GLY A 133 -25.87 55.07 -4.09
CA GLY A 133 -25.44 56.17 -3.22
C GLY A 133 -25.42 57.53 -3.92
N ARG A 134 -25.07 57.58 -5.21
CA ARG A 134 -25.18 58.79 -6.06
C ARG A 134 -26.64 59.15 -6.30
N GLN A 135 -27.47 58.17 -6.64
CA GLN A 135 -28.92 58.36 -6.82
C GLN A 135 -29.59 58.86 -5.54
N GLY A 136 -29.23 58.31 -4.37
CA GLY A 136 -29.71 58.75 -3.06
C GLY A 136 -29.42 60.23 -2.80
N ARG A 137 -28.17 60.67 -3.03
CA ARG A 137 -27.79 62.08 -2.93
C ARG A 137 -28.58 62.96 -3.91
N GLN A 138 -28.79 62.51 -5.14
CA GLN A 138 -29.64 63.23 -6.10
C GLN A 138 -31.08 63.34 -5.60
N THR A 139 -31.66 62.27 -5.06
CA THR A 139 -33.01 62.33 -4.48
C THR A 139 -33.10 63.25 -3.26
N GLU A 140 -32.07 63.29 -2.41
CA GLU A 140 -32.00 64.20 -1.27
C GLU A 140 -31.92 65.66 -1.73
N THR A 141 -31.06 65.99 -2.70
CA THR A 141 -31.00 67.35 -3.27
C THR A 141 -32.32 67.77 -3.91
N LEU A 142 -32.98 66.87 -4.65
CA LEU A 142 -34.29 67.14 -5.23
C LEU A 142 -35.35 67.34 -4.14
N GLN A 143 -35.31 66.55 -3.08
CA GLN A 143 -36.20 66.69 -1.93
C GLN A 143 -35.98 68.00 -1.19
N GLU A 144 -34.73 68.46 -1.03
CA GLU A 144 -34.39 69.75 -0.43
C GLU A 144 -34.89 70.92 -1.30
N VAL A 145 -34.72 70.84 -2.62
CA VAL A 145 -35.26 71.83 -3.57
C VAL A 145 -36.80 71.90 -3.50
N ILE A 146 -37.46 70.74 -3.41
CA ILE A 146 -38.93 70.65 -3.23
C ILE A 146 -39.36 71.21 -1.87
N SER A 147 -38.57 70.98 -0.82
CA SER A 147 -38.87 71.42 0.56
C SER A 147 -38.54 72.89 0.81
N SER A 148 -37.75 73.54 -0.06
CA SER A 148 -37.45 74.96 -0.01
C SER A 148 -38.71 75.82 -0.20
N PRO A 149 -38.87 77.00 0.44
CA PRO A 149 -40.09 77.81 0.37
C PRO A 149 -40.54 78.16 -1.06
N ARG A 150 -39.60 78.33 -2.00
CA ARG A 150 -39.90 78.55 -3.44
C ARG A 150 -40.27 77.26 -4.18
N GLY A 151 -39.72 76.12 -3.82
CA GLY A 151 -40.05 74.82 -4.40
C GLY A 151 -41.37 74.25 -3.88
N SER A 152 -41.65 74.45 -2.59
CA SER A 152 -42.91 74.10 -1.93
C SER A 152 -44.10 74.85 -2.56
N ALA A 153 -43.92 76.13 -2.90
CA ALA A 153 -44.95 76.90 -3.62
C ALA A 153 -45.27 76.33 -5.03
N ARG A 154 -44.28 75.74 -5.72
CA ARG A 154 -44.46 75.06 -7.02
C ARG A 154 -45.00 73.63 -6.89
N SER A 155 -44.72 72.97 -5.76
CA SER A 155 -45.10 71.58 -5.46
C SER A 155 -46.47 71.48 -4.78
N GLY A 156 -46.90 72.54 -4.08
CA GLY A 156 -48.21 72.67 -3.45
C GLY A 156 -49.37 72.69 -4.44
N TRP A 157 -49.12 72.90 -5.74
CA TRP A 157 -50.11 72.67 -6.80
C TRP A 157 -50.47 71.19 -7.00
N PHE A 158 -49.62 70.26 -6.54
CA PHE A 158 -49.81 68.82 -6.71
C PHE A 158 -50.23 68.10 -5.41
N ALA A 159 -50.23 68.78 -4.26
CA ALA A 159 -50.48 68.17 -2.96
C ALA A 159 -51.74 68.75 -2.27
N SER A 160 -52.93 68.23 -2.68
CA SER A 160 -54.16 67.96 -1.87
C SER A 160 -55.49 68.58 -2.41
N PRO A 161 -56.68 68.03 -2.07
CA PRO A 161 -57.14 66.62 -2.17
C PRO A 161 -58.60 66.48 -2.71
N HIS A 162 -59.12 65.24 -2.70
CA HIS A 162 -60.49 64.72 -3.01
C HIS A 162 -60.76 64.23 -4.44
N ARG A 163 -60.82 62.90 -4.70
CA ARG A 163 -61.79 61.85 -4.27
C ARG A 163 -63.04 61.82 -5.17
N ALA A 164 -63.00 61.00 -6.22
CA ALA A 164 -64.17 60.30 -6.73
C ALA A 164 -63.74 59.03 -7.49
N GLN A 165 -64.07 57.89 -6.89
CA GLN A 165 -64.54 56.66 -7.53
C GLN A 165 -63.90 56.20 -8.85
N ALA A 166 -63.24 55.04 -8.80
CA ALA A 166 -63.65 53.90 -9.61
C ALA A 166 -63.04 52.63 -9.03
N ALA A 167 -63.89 51.85 -8.35
CA ALA A 167 -63.65 50.44 -8.13
C ALA A 167 -63.68 49.75 -9.51
N ALA A 168 -62.55 49.21 -9.95
CA ALA A 168 -62.53 48.17 -10.97
C ALA A 168 -61.19 47.43 -10.93
N GLY A 169 -61.24 46.23 -10.32
CA GLY A 169 -60.46 45.06 -10.68
C GLY A 169 -58.95 45.22 -10.84
N VAL A 170 -58.20 44.92 -9.77
CA VAL A 170 -56.84 44.41 -9.93
C VAL A 170 -56.72 43.12 -9.14
N THR A 171 -56.74 42.03 -9.90
CA THR A 171 -56.44 40.66 -9.50
C THR A 171 -55.16 40.60 -8.67
N THR A 172 -55.26 40.02 -7.48
CA THR A 172 -54.12 39.65 -6.65
C THR A 172 -53.29 38.59 -7.37
N ARG A 173 -52.16 39.02 -7.97
CA ARG A 173 -51.10 38.10 -8.39
C ARG A 173 -50.30 37.74 -7.16
N THR A 174 -50.58 36.57 -6.60
CA THR A 174 -49.83 35.98 -5.51
C THR A 174 -48.42 35.66 -6.01
N TRP A 175 -47.40 36.21 -5.34
CA TRP A 175 -46.03 35.79 -5.54
C TRP A 175 -45.87 34.43 -4.86
N LYS A 176 -45.89 33.39 -5.68
CA LYS A 176 -45.58 32.01 -5.29
C LYS A 176 -44.09 31.96 -4.94
N THR A 177 -43.79 31.69 -3.68
CA THR A 177 -42.45 31.36 -3.19
C THR A 177 -41.87 30.22 -4.03
N PRO A 178 -40.63 30.30 -4.53
CA PRO A 178 -39.99 29.12 -5.10
C PRO A 178 -39.67 28.15 -3.98
N ASP A 179 -40.36 27.01 -4.06
CA ASP A 179 -40.17 25.78 -3.30
C ASP A 179 -38.68 25.40 -3.32
N ALA A 180 -38.00 25.51 -2.17
CA ALA A 180 -36.69 24.90 -1.95
C ALA A 180 -36.87 23.40 -1.75
N ARG A 181 -37.26 22.69 -2.81
CA ARG A 181 -37.41 21.23 -2.80
C ARG A 181 -37.02 20.62 -4.15
N LEU A 182 -35.72 20.67 -4.46
CA LEU A 182 -35.09 19.72 -5.35
C LEU A 182 -33.87 19.16 -4.62
N GLN A 183 -34.04 17.97 -4.03
CA GLN A 183 -33.48 16.73 -4.57
C GLN A 183 -32.00 16.57 -4.23
N LEU A 184 -31.74 16.23 -2.96
CA LEU A 184 -30.63 15.35 -2.62
C LEU A 184 -31.05 13.91 -2.95
N GLN A 185 -30.98 13.55 -4.24
CA GLN A 185 -30.84 12.16 -4.67
C GLN A 185 -29.37 11.96 -5.04
N GLY A 186 -28.72 10.99 -4.39
CA GLY A 186 -27.37 10.57 -4.75
C GLY A 186 -26.43 10.28 -3.58
N LEU A 187 -26.89 9.55 -2.56
CA LEU A 187 -25.96 8.80 -1.68
C LEU A 187 -25.88 7.37 -2.23
N PRO A 188 -24.71 6.87 -2.67
CA PRO A 188 -24.57 5.46 -2.97
C PRO A 188 -24.55 4.66 -1.66
N ASP A 189 -25.45 3.68 -1.67
CA ASP A 189 -25.73 2.70 -0.66
C ASP A 189 -24.46 1.90 -0.28
N ARG A 190 -23.88 2.22 0.87
CA ARG A 190 -22.96 1.29 1.57
C ARG A 190 -23.79 0.58 2.62
N ARG A 191 -24.26 -0.63 2.28
CA ARG A 191 -24.18 -1.87 3.09
C ARG A 191 -25.23 -2.87 2.63
N ARG A 192 -24.77 -3.99 2.07
CA ARG A 192 -25.03 -5.38 2.53
C ARG A 192 -24.57 -6.37 1.43
N PRO A 193 -24.43 -7.66 1.75
CA PRO A 193 -24.18 -8.30 3.04
C PRO A 193 -22.70 -8.67 3.24
#